data_AF-A0A818TE28-F1
#
_entry.id   AF-A0A818TE28-F1
#
_cell.length_a   1.000
_cell.length_b   1.000
_cell.length_c   1.000
_cell.angle_alpha   90.00
_cell.angle_beta   90.00
_cell.angle_gamma   90.00
#
_symmetry.space_group_name_H-M   'P 1'
#
loop_
_entity.id
_entity.type
_entity.pdbx_description
1 polymer ?
#
loop_
_entity_poly.entity_id
_entity_poly.type
_entity_poly.pdbx_seq_one_letter_code
_entity_poly.pdbx_strand_id
1 'polypeptide(L)'
;TISALNNTISLNQTIDGRIVTCSSVNNTDSSYTECSNLQQGGLYFPNGVSCSVWSSTNSYHWDALGFCRALTGSPAATLLAYYDCDTSQTRVVWIASVWSTTADNGFTRTLRCYY
;
A
#
# COMPACT_ATOMS: atom_id res chain seq x y z
N THR A 1 -18.69 11.18 -18.00
CA THR A 1 -18.56 9.71 -18.07
C THR A 1 -17.45 9.34 -17.12
N ILE A 2 -17.77 8.76 -15.96
CA ILE A 2 -16.74 8.26 -15.06
C ILE A 2 -16.24 6.98 -15.73
N SER A 3 -15.07 7.05 -16.37
CA SER A 3 -14.39 5.85 -16.84
C SER A 3 -14.26 4.92 -15.65
N ALA A 4 -14.75 3.69 -15.79
CA ALA A 4 -14.57 2.64 -14.81
C ALA A 4 -13.09 2.61 -14.41
N LEU A 5 -12.80 3.01 -13.16
CA LEU A 5 -11.54 2.68 -12.55
C LEU A 5 -11.50 1.16 -12.57
N ASN A 6 -10.57 0.59 -13.33
CA ASN A 6 -10.30 -0.83 -13.23
C ASN A 6 -10.06 -1.10 -11.75
N ASN A 7 -10.94 -1.90 -11.13
CA ASN A 7 -10.89 -2.27 -9.70
C ASN A 7 -9.67 -3.16 -9.42
N THR A 8 -8.51 -2.89 -10.00
CA THR A 8 -7.32 -3.73 -9.95
C THR A 8 -6.09 -2.83 -9.85
N ILE A 9 -5.15 -3.21 -8.97
CA ILE A 9 -3.85 -2.55 -8.90
C ILE A 9 -3.12 -2.79 -10.23
N SER A 10 -2.26 -1.84 -10.59
CA SER A 10 -1.34 -1.97 -11.72
C SER A 10 0.10 -1.77 -11.26
N LEU A 11 1.09 -2.16 -12.08
CA LEU A 11 2.51 -2.01 -11.72
C LEU A 11 2.88 -0.56 -11.42
N ASN A 12 2.20 0.41 -12.03
CA ASN A 12 2.39 1.84 -11.81
C ASN A 12 1.02 2.52 -11.78
N GLN A 13 0.69 3.15 -10.66
CA GLN A 13 -0.58 3.86 -10.49
C GLN A 13 -0.39 5.22 -9.84
N THR A 14 -1.22 6.18 -10.24
CA THR A 14 -1.19 7.52 -9.65
C THR A 14 -2.17 7.60 -8.49
N ILE A 15 -1.67 7.96 -7.32
CA ILE A 15 -2.47 8.23 -6.12
C ILE A 15 -2.10 9.63 -5.65
N ASP A 16 -3.08 10.53 -5.62
CA ASP A 16 -2.91 11.93 -5.21
C ASP A 16 -1.70 12.60 -5.87
N GLY A 17 -1.56 12.42 -7.18
CA GLY A 17 -0.50 13.03 -8.00
C GLY A 17 0.89 12.40 -7.86
N ARG A 18 1.06 11.30 -7.11
CA ARG A 18 2.31 10.54 -7.01
C ARG A 18 2.18 9.16 -7.64
N ILE A 19 3.26 8.70 -8.27
CA ILE A 19 3.32 7.34 -8.82
C ILE A 19 3.73 6.37 -7.72
N VAL A 20 2.86 5.41 -7.48
CA VAL A 20 3.06 4.24 -6.64
C VAL A 20 3.38 3.06 -7.56
N THR A 21 4.39 2.28 -7.17
CA THR A 21 4.91 1.17 -7.96
C THR A 21 4.81 -0.15 -7.21
N CYS A 22 4.54 -1.22 -7.95
CA CYS A 22 4.64 -2.60 -7.50
C CYS A 22 5.67 -3.31 -8.39
N SER A 23 6.53 -4.17 -7.83
CA SER A 23 7.40 -5.02 -8.66
C SER A 23 6.63 -6.14 -9.34
N SER A 24 5.53 -6.59 -8.72
CA SER A 24 4.56 -7.48 -9.34
C SER A 24 3.17 -7.21 -8.80
N VAL A 25 2.17 -7.51 -9.61
CA VAL A 25 0.77 -7.43 -9.22
C VAL A 25 0.10 -8.77 -9.44
N ASN A 26 -0.65 -9.23 -8.44
CA ASN A 26 -1.56 -10.36 -8.58
C ASN A 26 -3.02 -9.87 -8.57
N ASN A 27 -3.70 -10.08 -9.68
CA ASN A 27 -5.13 -9.78 -9.90
C ASN A 27 -5.92 -11.03 -10.31
N THR A 28 -5.37 -12.23 -10.10
CA THR A 28 -6.01 -13.48 -10.54
C THR A 28 -7.06 -13.98 -9.55
N ASP A 29 -6.95 -13.56 -8.28
CA ASP A 29 -7.94 -13.84 -7.25
C ASP A 29 -9.09 -12.82 -7.36
N SER A 30 -10.34 -13.28 -7.32
CA SER A 30 -11.50 -12.40 -7.39
C SER A 30 -11.78 -11.65 -6.08
N SER A 31 -11.15 -12.05 -4.98
CA SER A 31 -11.37 -11.46 -3.65
C SER A 31 -10.42 -10.30 -3.33
N TYR A 32 -9.26 -10.22 -3.99
CA TYR A 32 -8.27 -9.16 -3.75
C TYR A 32 -7.42 -8.84 -4.97
N THR A 33 -6.76 -7.70 -4.88
CA THR A 33 -5.58 -7.37 -5.66
C THR A 33 -4.37 -7.24 -4.75
N GLU A 34 -3.22 -7.74 -5.19
CA GLU A 34 -1.97 -7.72 -4.41
C GLU A 34 -0.91 -6.91 -5.14
N CYS A 35 -0.31 -5.96 -4.44
CA CYS A 35 0.90 -5.27 -4.82
C CYS A 35 2.08 -5.85 -4.03
N SER A 36 2.98 -6.54 -4.73
CA SER A 36 4.25 -6.96 -4.16
C SER A 36 5.31 -5.88 -4.38
N ASN A 37 6.13 -5.66 -3.36
CA ASN A 37 7.16 -4.64 -3.35
C ASN A 37 6.61 -3.21 -3.52
N LEU A 38 5.61 -2.86 -2.72
CA LEU A 38 4.89 -1.58 -2.77
C LEU A 38 5.83 -0.40 -2.41
N GLN A 39 5.99 0.54 -3.34
CA GLN A 39 6.85 1.71 -3.16
C GLN A 39 6.25 2.97 -3.77
N GLN A 40 6.75 4.13 -3.33
CA GLN A 40 6.55 5.41 -4.00
C GLN A 40 7.92 6.09 -4.08
N GLY A 41 8.37 6.43 -5.30
CA GLY A 41 9.66 7.11 -5.48
C GLY A 41 10.87 6.33 -4.94
N GLY A 42 10.80 4.99 -4.96
CA GLY A 42 11.84 4.10 -4.44
C GLY A 42 11.80 3.88 -2.92
N LEU A 43 10.84 4.49 -2.20
CA LEU A 43 10.69 4.35 -0.76
C LEU A 43 9.51 3.44 -0.42
N TYR A 44 9.70 2.55 0.56
CA TYR A 44 8.61 1.75 1.12
C TYR A 44 7.78 2.53 2.15
N PHE A 45 6.56 2.07 2.39
CA PHE A 45 5.69 2.56 3.44
C PHE A 45 6.09 1.97 4.80
N PRO A 46 6.11 2.74 5.91
CA PRO A 46 6.50 2.26 7.23
C PRO A 46 5.51 1.21 7.78
N ASN A 47 5.90 0.42 8.80
CA ASN A 47 4.98 -0.49 9.48
C ASN A 47 4.72 -0.09 10.94
N GLY A 48 5.68 0.54 11.63
CA GLY A 48 5.66 0.72 13.08
C GLY A 48 5.92 -0.55 13.88
N VAL A 49 7.03 -1.23 13.62
CA VAL A 49 7.73 -2.18 14.51
C VAL A 49 7.34 -3.67 14.54
N SER A 50 6.26 -4.13 13.90
CA SER A 50 5.98 -5.58 13.79
C SER A 50 6.43 -6.14 12.43
N CYS A 51 7.48 -6.96 12.41
CA CYS A 51 8.09 -7.50 11.19
C CYS A 51 7.83 -8.99 10.98
N SER A 52 7.95 -9.43 9.73
CA SER A 52 7.73 -10.80 9.26
C SER A 52 6.33 -11.34 9.53
N VAL A 53 5.32 -10.45 9.51
CA VAL A 53 3.93 -10.77 9.83
C VAL A 53 2.97 -10.27 8.76
N TRP A 54 1.97 -11.08 8.45
CA TRP A 54 0.75 -10.60 7.79
C TRP A 54 -0.18 -9.97 8.83
N SER A 55 -0.72 -8.79 8.52
CA SER A 55 -1.59 -8.04 9.41
C SER A 55 -2.72 -7.41 8.64
N SER A 56 -3.94 -7.52 9.16
CA SER A 56 -5.11 -6.75 8.71
C SER A 56 -5.26 -5.43 9.46
N THR A 57 -4.40 -5.16 10.44
CA THR A 57 -4.40 -3.92 11.21
C THR A 57 -3.69 -2.84 10.43
N ASN A 58 -4.34 -1.67 10.32
CA ASN A 58 -3.75 -0.48 9.73
C ASN A 58 -2.46 -0.10 10.49
N SER A 59 -1.44 0.37 9.77
CA SER A 59 -0.23 0.85 10.43
C SER A 59 -0.52 2.13 11.21
N TYR A 60 0.20 2.35 12.32
CA TYR A 60 0.15 3.62 13.05
C TYR A 60 0.87 4.76 12.31
N HIS A 61 1.70 4.45 11.31
CA HIS A 61 2.52 5.43 10.59
C HIS A 61 1.96 5.85 9.24
N TRP A 62 1.05 5.06 8.65
CA TRP A 62 0.42 5.41 7.37
C TRP A 62 -0.94 4.72 7.22
N ASP A 63 -1.79 5.28 6.38
CA ASP A 63 -3.18 4.84 6.21
C ASP A 63 -3.31 3.79 5.09
N ALA A 64 -2.85 2.56 5.35
CA ALA A 64 -2.95 1.44 4.41
C ALA A 64 -4.40 1.09 4.04
N LEU A 65 -5.35 1.24 4.97
CA LEU A 65 -6.78 1.00 4.70
C LEU A 65 -7.33 2.05 3.72
N GLY A 66 -7.13 3.34 4.02
CA GLY A 66 -7.51 4.42 3.11
C GLY A 66 -6.83 4.29 1.75
N PHE A 67 -5.57 3.82 1.75
CA PHE A 67 -4.83 3.57 0.53
C PHE A 67 -5.45 2.45 -0.30
N CYS A 68 -5.87 1.34 0.31
CA CYS A 68 -6.59 0.28 -0.39
C CYS A 68 -7.93 0.76 -0.97
N ARG A 69 -8.64 1.63 -0.27
CA ARG A 69 -9.88 2.24 -0.78
C ARG A 69 -9.61 3.15 -1.98
N ALA A 70 -8.52 3.93 -1.92
CA ALA A 70 -8.10 4.78 -3.03
C ALA A 70 -7.65 3.96 -4.25
N LEU A 71 -6.90 2.87 -4.02
CA LEU A 71 -6.41 1.97 -5.07
C LEU A 71 -7.53 1.23 -5.79
N THR A 72 -8.49 0.70 -5.03
CA THR A 72 -9.55 -0.15 -5.58
C THR A 72 -10.78 0.64 -5.99
N GLY A 73 -10.92 1.89 -5.56
CA GLY A 73 -12.15 2.67 -5.71
C GLY A 73 -13.32 2.14 -4.85
N SER A 74 -13.10 1.14 -3.99
CA SER A 74 -14.13 0.56 -3.11
C SER A 74 -14.03 1.15 -1.70
N PRO A 75 -15.08 1.83 -1.19
CA PRO A 75 -15.10 2.28 0.21
C PRO A 75 -15.20 1.11 1.20
N ALA A 76 -15.65 -0.06 0.73
CA ALA A 76 -15.72 -1.30 1.51
C ALA A 76 -14.38 -2.05 1.57
N ALA A 77 -13.37 -1.60 0.82
CA ALA A 77 -12.10 -2.31 0.74
C ALA A 77 -11.47 -2.50 2.13
N THR A 78 -10.86 -3.67 2.31
CA THR A 78 -10.07 -4.02 3.50
C THR A 78 -8.63 -4.37 3.12
N LEU A 79 -7.74 -4.45 4.10
CA LEU A 79 -6.32 -4.68 3.87
C LEU A 79 -5.83 -6.01 4.45
N LEU A 80 -4.77 -6.55 3.83
CA LEU A 80 -3.84 -7.46 4.48
C LEU A 80 -2.43 -7.10 4.02
N ALA A 81 -1.59 -6.63 4.94
CA ALA A 81 -0.23 -6.18 4.66
C ALA A 81 0.79 -7.17 5.22
N TYR A 82 1.83 -7.49 4.44
CA TYR A 82 3.01 -8.19 4.92
C TYR A 82 4.09 -7.17 5.25
N TYR A 83 4.50 -7.15 6.51
CA TYR A 83 5.53 -6.25 7.00
C TYR A 83 6.87 -6.96 7.10
N ASP A 84 7.96 -6.26 6.78
CA ASP A 84 9.33 -6.74 6.85
C ASP A 84 10.22 -5.67 7.52
N CYS A 85 11.44 -6.04 7.89
CA CYS A 85 12.39 -5.20 8.63
C CYS A 85 13.66 -4.96 7.82
N ASP A 86 14.25 -3.78 8.02
CA ASP A 86 15.57 -3.41 7.55
C ASP A 86 16.19 -2.41 8.55
N THR A 87 17.38 -1.90 8.26
CA THR A 87 17.94 -0.73 8.94
C THR A 87 17.01 0.47 8.85
N SER A 88 17.09 1.36 9.86
CA SER A 88 16.30 2.58 9.91
C SER A 88 16.67 3.48 8.73
N GLN A 89 15.68 3.79 7.90
CA GLN A 89 15.85 4.60 6.69
C GLN A 89 14.57 5.38 6.40
N THR A 90 14.64 6.30 5.45
CA THR A 90 13.50 7.11 5.05
C THR A 90 12.42 6.22 4.42
N ARG A 91 11.18 6.38 4.87
CA ARG A 91 9.98 5.73 4.37
C ARG A 91 8.99 6.77 3.88
N VAL A 92 8.21 6.42 2.88
CA VAL A 92 7.11 7.26 2.39
C VAL A 92 5.88 7.07 3.26
N VAL A 93 5.22 8.16 3.62
CA VAL A 93 3.97 8.13 4.37
C VAL A 93 2.86 8.69 3.50
N TRP A 94 1.72 8.01 3.53
CA TRP A 94 0.48 8.52 2.97
C TRP A 94 -0.60 8.43 4.04
N ILE A 95 -1.18 9.57 4.41
CA ILE A 95 -2.28 9.67 5.38
C ILE A 95 -3.31 10.64 4.81
N ALA A 96 -4.56 10.18 4.68
CA ALA A 96 -5.68 11.02 4.25
C ALA A 96 -5.36 11.90 3.02
N SER A 97 -4.83 11.28 1.96
CA SER A 97 -4.44 11.94 0.70
C SER A 97 -3.24 12.90 0.78
N VAL A 98 -2.47 12.88 1.88
CA VAL A 98 -1.28 13.70 2.07
C VAL A 98 -0.02 12.84 2.10
N TRP A 99 0.94 13.19 1.25
CA TRP A 99 2.25 12.56 1.16
C TRP A 99 3.26 13.23 2.08
N SER A 100 4.03 12.44 2.83
CA SER A 100 5.15 12.89 3.65
C SER A 100 6.20 11.78 3.79
N THR A 101 7.15 11.93 4.72
CA THR A 101 8.19 10.93 4.99
C THR A 101 8.43 10.78 6.48
N THR A 102 8.86 9.60 6.92
CA THR A 102 9.35 9.32 8.28
C THR A 102 10.56 8.40 8.23
N ALA A 103 11.33 8.29 9.31
CA ALA A 103 12.30 7.21 9.49
C ALA A 103 11.63 6.01 10.18
N ASP A 104 11.83 4.80 9.66
CA ASP A 104 11.36 3.55 10.27
C ASP A 104 12.27 2.38 9.86
N ASN A 105 12.48 1.44 10.78
CA ASN A 105 13.20 0.20 10.54
C ASN A 105 12.29 -0.91 9.99
N GLY A 106 10.97 -0.81 10.11
CA GLY A 106 10.05 -1.73 9.44
C GLY A 106 9.28 -1.08 8.30
N PHE A 107 8.78 -1.92 7.39
CA PHE A 107 8.13 -1.48 6.17
C PHE A 107 7.10 -2.46 5.61
N THR A 108 6.18 -1.94 4.80
CA THR A 108 5.18 -2.73 4.06
C THR A 108 5.83 -3.27 2.79
N ARG A 109 6.09 -4.58 2.77
CA ARG A 109 6.67 -5.26 1.62
C ARG A 109 5.60 -5.66 0.60
N THR A 110 4.47 -6.19 1.07
CA THR A 110 3.35 -6.61 0.22
C THR A 110 2.05 -6.06 0.78
N LEU A 111 1.16 -5.59 -0.07
CA LEU A 111 -0.18 -5.13 0.30
C LEU A 111 -1.23 -5.85 -0.54
N ARG A 112 -2.18 -6.48 0.14
CA ARG A 112 -3.44 -6.95 -0.46
C ARG A 112 -4.55 -5.99 -0.12
N CYS A 113 -5.33 -5.63 -1.13
CA CYS A 113 -6.56 -4.88 -0.99
C CYS A 113 -7.72 -5.78 -1.42
N TYR A 114 -8.56 -6.15 -0.46
CA TYR A 114 -9.76 -6.96 -0.67
C TYR A 114 -10.93 -6.04 -1.03
N TYR A 115 -11.81 -6.48 -1.94
CA TYR A 115 -12.92 -5.69 -2.48
C TYR A 115 -14.14 -5.60 -1.57
#